data_AF-A0A432IAF2-F1
#
_entry.id   AF-A0A432IAF2-F1
#
_cell.length_a   1.000
_cell.length_b   1.000
_cell.length_c   1.000
_cell.angle_alpha   90.00
_cell.angle_beta   90.00
_cell.angle_gamma   90.00
#
_symmetry.space_group_name_H-M   'P 1'
#
loop_
_entity.id
_entity.type
_entity.pdbx_description
1 polymer ?
#
loop_
_entity_poly.entity_id
_entity_poly.type
_entity_poly.pdbx_seq_one_letter_code
_entity_poly.pdbx_strand_id
1 'polypeptide(L)'
;MAVNTGKNHKINGELKLFAVKDIEELPLEIDAYYNFSLHEMYRVSLGAGFKVEVFTGENAAFTIPLKLEIFPFHQFKNVSFLYEIAPEIYFNKDQVSLRNLFGLRYTFLK
;
A
#
# COMPACT_ATOMS: atom_id res chain seq x y z
N MET A 1 -3.92 -6.86 -4.89
CA MET A 1 -3.46 -7.68 -3.75
C MET A 1 -2.22 -7.04 -3.15
N ALA A 2 -2.04 -7.09 -1.83
CA ALA A 2 -0.86 -6.54 -1.17
C ALA A 2 -0.29 -7.53 -0.14
N VAL A 3 1.03 -7.60 -0.01
CA VAL A 3 1.75 -8.42 0.98
C VAL A 3 2.71 -7.52 1.74
N ASN A 4 2.67 -7.56 3.07
CA ASN A 4 3.46 -6.70 3.95
C ASN A 4 4.41 -7.51 4.84
N THR A 5 5.62 -7.03 5.06
CA THR A 5 6.68 -7.76 5.79
C THR A 5 6.56 -7.72 7.31
N GLY A 6 5.68 -6.90 7.90
CA GLY A 6 5.52 -6.94 9.36
C GLY A 6 4.59 -5.88 9.94
N LYS A 7 3.67 -6.35 10.78
CA LYS A 7 2.72 -5.48 11.47
C LYS A 7 3.35 -4.71 12.63
N ASN A 8 4.28 -5.26 13.42
CA ASN A 8 4.71 -4.61 14.67
C ASN A 8 6.02 -3.82 14.57
N HIS A 9 6.58 -3.69 13.39
CA HIS A 9 7.80 -2.91 13.18
C HIS A 9 7.44 -1.45 12.90
N LYS A 10 8.28 -0.51 13.36
CA LYS A 10 8.14 0.92 13.01
C LYS A 10 8.28 1.14 11.51
N ILE A 11 9.04 0.30 10.83
CA ILE A 11 9.22 0.33 9.39
C ILE A 11 8.79 -1.03 8.82
N ASN A 12 8.03 -1.02 7.73
CA ASN A 12 7.72 -2.24 7.00
C ASN A 12 7.76 -2.01 5.49
N GLY A 13 7.91 -3.10 4.76
CA GLY A 13 7.84 -3.14 3.31
C GLY A 13 6.51 -3.70 2.87
N GLU A 14 5.99 -3.21 1.74
CA GLU A 14 4.79 -3.75 1.10
C GLU A 14 5.02 -3.95 -0.39
N LEU A 15 4.53 -5.07 -0.90
CA LEU A 15 4.45 -5.37 -2.31
C LEU A 15 2.98 -5.36 -2.71
N LYS A 16 2.61 -4.62 -3.76
CA LYS A 16 1.26 -4.59 -4.31
C LYS A 16 1.26 -5.01 -5.77
N LEU A 17 0.26 -5.82 -6.11
CA LEU A 17 -0.10 -6.19 -7.47
C LEU A 17 -1.52 -5.69 -7.74
N PHE A 18 -1.71 -4.97 -8.84
CA PHE A 18 -3.02 -4.41 -9.19
C PHE A 18 -3.73 -5.29 -10.22
N ALA A 19 -5.05 -5.32 -10.14
CA ALA A 19 -5.86 -5.98 -11.16
C ALA A 19 -5.96 -5.07 -12.39
N VAL A 20 -5.76 -5.64 -13.56
CA VAL A 20 -5.85 -4.97 -14.86
C VAL A 20 -6.61 -5.84 -15.85
N LYS A 21 -7.08 -5.23 -16.93
CA LYS A 21 -7.73 -5.93 -18.03
C LYS A 21 -6.71 -6.68 -18.89
N ASP A 22 -5.60 -6.03 -19.19
CA ASP A 22 -4.56 -6.53 -20.08
C ASP A 22 -3.29 -6.81 -19.26
N ILE A 23 -2.76 -8.04 -19.35
CA ILE A 23 -1.65 -8.49 -18.49
C ILE A 23 -0.36 -7.72 -18.75
N GLU A 24 -0.18 -7.16 -19.96
CA GLU A 24 0.97 -6.34 -20.32
C GLU A 24 1.05 -5.07 -19.46
N GLU A 25 -0.09 -4.55 -19.03
CA GLU A 25 -0.21 -3.37 -18.17
C GLU A 25 -0.16 -3.71 -16.67
N LEU A 26 0.22 -4.94 -16.28
CA LEU A 26 0.20 -5.36 -14.88
C LEU A 26 1.11 -4.49 -14.01
N PRO A 27 0.57 -3.66 -13.10
CA PRO A 27 1.37 -2.80 -12.27
C PRO A 27 1.82 -3.55 -11.01
N LEU A 28 3.09 -3.38 -10.69
CA LEU A 28 3.71 -3.78 -9.43
C LEU A 28 4.14 -2.52 -8.68
N GLU A 29 3.87 -2.47 -7.39
CA GLU A 29 4.34 -1.39 -6.51
C GLU A 29 5.08 -1.98 -5.33
N ILE A 30 6.25 -1.39 -5.04
CA ILE A 30 7.03 -1.67 -3.84
C ILE A 30 7.05 -0.40 -3.01
N ASP A 31 6.67 -0.52 -1.75
CA ASP A 31 6.62 0.58 -0.81
C ASP A 31 7.43 0.29 0.45
N ALA A 32 8.01 1.34 1.02
CA ALA A 32 8.45 1.37 2.41
C ALA A 32 7.51 2.29 3.21
N TYR A 33 7.08 1.83 4.39
CA TYR A 33 6.23 2.61 5.29
C TYR A 33 6.88 2.83 6.64
N TYR A 34 6.66 4.03 7.18
CA TYR A 34 6.78 4.33 8.59
C TYR A 34 5.41 4.24 9.26
N ASN A 35 5.31 3.41 10.30
CA ASN A 35 4.12 3.24 11.11
C ASN A 35 4.16 4.19 12.31
N PHE A 36 3.19 5.10 12.38
CA PHE A 36 3.00 5.94 13.56
C PHE A 36 2.42 5.11 14.72
N SER A 37 2.64 5.58 15.95
CA SER A 37 2.24 4.89 17.17
C SER A 37 0.79 4.40 17.09
N LEU A 38 0.60 3.10 17.32
CA LEU A 38 -0.72 2.50 17.36
C LEU A 38 -1.52 3.07 18.52
N HIS A 39 -2.68 3.63 18.20
CA HIS A 39 -3.77 3.60 19.15
C HIS A 39 -4.36 2.18 19.16
N GLU A 40 -5.08 1.80 20.21
CA GLU A 40 -5.53 0.40 20.34
C GLU A 40 -6.35 -0.11 19.15
N MET A 41 -7.09 0.79 18.49
CA MET A 41 -8.04 0.49 17.41
C MET A 41 -7.60 0.95 16.02
N TYR A 42 -6.54 1.73 15.90
CA TYR A 42 -6.12 2.22 14.58
C TYR A 42 -4.62 2.44 14.47
N ARG A 43 -4.15 2.49 13.22
CA ARG A 43 -2.79 2.85 12.86
C ARG A 43 -2.80 3.75 11.65
N VAL A 44 -1.96 4.77 11.70
CA VAL A 44 -1.61 5.59 10.54
C VAL A 44 -0.22 5.20 10.08
N SER A 45 -0.01 5.14 8.77
CA SER A 45 1.29 4.86 8.17
C SER A 45 1.53 5.80 6.99
N LEU A 46 2.73 6.35 6.88
CA LEU A 46 3.16 7.13 5.73
C LEU A 46 4.27 6.37 5.01
N GLY A 47 4.23 6.33 3.69
CA GLY A 47 5.21 5.62 2.90
C GLY A 47 5.71 6.39 1.71
N ALA A 48 6.72 5.80 1.09
CA ALA A 48 7.27 6.15 -0.20
C ALA A 48 7.41 4.87 -1.01
N GLY A 49 7.04 4.94 -2.28
CA GLY A 49 7.01 3.77 -3.14
C GLY A 49 7.37 4.04 -4.57
N PHE A 50 7.59 2.95 -5.28
CA PHE A 50 7.85 2.93 -6.70
C PHE A 50 6.89 1.94 -7.35
N LYS A 51 6.13 2.43 -8.33
CA LYS A 51 5.17 1.66 -9.10
C LYS A 51 5.66 1.57 -10.54
N VAL A 52 5.54 0.39 -11.15
CA VAL A 52 5.91 0.14 -12.54
C VAL A 52 5.02 -0.92 -13.18
N GLU A 53 4.72 -0.77 -14.46
CA GLU A 53 4.15 -1.85 -15.28
C GLU A 53 5.24 -2.88 -15.60
N VAL A 54 5.06 -4.12 -15.17
CA VAL A 54 6.17 -5.10 -15.12
C VAL A 54 6.61 -5.57 -16.50
N PHE A 55 5.72 -5.58 -17.49
CA PHE A 55 6.02 -6.12 -18.82
C PHE A 55 6.40 -5.05 -19.84
N THR A 56 5.76 -3.88 -19.80
CA THR A 56 6.03 -2.77 -20.73
C THR A 56 7.05 -1.79 -20.16
N GLY A 57 7.04 -1.55 -18.84
CA GLY A 57 7.80 -0.49 -18.19
C GLY A 57 7.40 0.92 -18.60
N GLU A 58 6.37 1.09 -19.42
CA GLU A 58 5.97 2.37 -20.00
C GLU A 58 5.46 3.34 -18.94
N ASN A 59 4.72 2.81 -17.96
CA ASN A 59 4.24 3.59 -16.83
C ASN A 59 5.01 3.25 -15.57
N ALA A 60 5.83 4.21 -15.15
CA ALA A 60 6.50 4.19 -13.85
C ALA A 60 6.15 5.47 -13.08
N ALA A 61 5.97 5.34 -11.77
CA ALA A 61 5.62 6.45 -10.90
C ALA A 61 6.27 6.33 -9.52
N PHE A 62 6.61 7.48 -8.94
CA PHE A 62 6.85 7.59 -7.51
C PHE A 62 5.51 7.73 -6.78
N THR A 63 5.35 7.04 -5.65
CA THR A 63 4.11 7.07 -4.86
C THR A 63 4.38 7.56 -3.44
N ILE A 64 3.43 8.33 -2.88
CA ILE A 64 3.48 8.80 -1.49
C ILE A 64 2.24 8.31 -0.72
N PRO A 65 2.15 7.02 -0.39
CA PRO A 65 0.96 6.45 0.23
C PRO A 65 0.82 6.84 1.71
N LEU A 66 -0.36 7.37 2.07
CA LEU A 66 -0.83 7.54 3.44
C LEU A 66 -1.94 6.53 3.71
N LYS A 67 -1.73 5.70 4.74
CA LYS A 67 -2.64 4.61 5.13
C LYS A 67 -3.26 4.85 6.49
N LEU A 68 -4.53 4.46 6.59
CA LEU A 68 -5.27 4.26 7.81
C LEU A 68 -5.69 2.79 7.90
N GLU A 69 -5.22 2.09 8.93
CA GLU A 69 -5.73 0.78 9.30
C GLU A 69 -6.61 0.88 10.54
N ILE A 70 -7.78 0.26 10.49
CA ILE A 70 -8.74 0.18 11.60
C ILE A 70 -8.86 -1.29 12.02
N PHE A 71 -8.64 -1.58 13.30
CA PHE A 71 -8.72 -2.90 13.91
C PHE A 71 -10.08 -3.03 14.62
N PRO A 72 -11.09 -3.65 14.00
CA PRO A 72 -12.45 -3.70 14.56
C PRO A 72 -12.56 -4.57 15.82
N PHE A 73 -11.64 -5.51 16.03
CA PHE A 73 -11.67 -6.43 17.16
C PHE A 73 -10.46 -6.22 18.08
N HIS A 74 -10.71 -5.79 19.31
CA HIS A 74 -9.66 -5.56 20.32
C HIS A 74 -8.84 -6.82 20.61
N GLN A 75 -9.49 -7.99 20.70
CA GLN A 75 -8.87 -9.27 21.01
C GLN A 75 -8.27 -9.98 19.77
N PHE A 76 -8.75 -9.65 18.57
CA PHE A 76 -8.37 -10.31 17.31
C PHE A 76 -7.85 -9.29 16.30
N LYS A 77 -6.67 -8.74 16.56
CA LYS A 77 -6.04 -7.75 15.66
C LYS A 77 -5.47 -8.37 14.37
N ASN A 78 -5.86 -9.59 14.00
CA ASN A 78 -5.38 -10.22 12.77
C ASN A 78 -6.11 -9.68 11.53
N VAL A 79 -7.30 -9.08 11.71
CA VAL A 79 -8.07 -8.45 10.63
C VAL A 79 -8.06 -6.94 10.81
N SER A 80 -7.81 -6.20 9.73
CA SER A 80 -8.02 -4.75 9.67
C SER A 80 -8.72 -4.31 8.39
N PHE A 81 -9.48 -3.22 8.51
CA PHE A 81 -9.90 -2.43 7.36
C PHE A 81 -8.79 -1.45 7.02
N LEU A 82 -8.46 -1.33 5.74
CA LEU A 82 -7.40 -0.47 5.24
C LEU A 82 -8.00 0.55 4.28
N TYR A 83 -7.68 1.81 4.50
CA TYR A 83 -7.88 2.89 3.55
C TYR A 83 -6.53 3.52 3.23
N GLU A 84 -6.26 3.75 1.95
CA GLU A 84 -5.03 4.37 1.47
C GLU A 84 -5.36 5.49 0.50
N ILE A 85 -4.67 6.62 0.66
CA ILE A 85 -4.58 7.66 -0.37
C ILE A 85 -3.12 7.77 -0.80
N ALA A 86 -2.87 7.87 -2.09
CA ALA A 86 -1.51 7.90 -2.63
C ALA A 86 -1.44 8.83 -3.84
N PRO A 87 -0.81 10.01 -3.72
CA PRO A 87 -0.35 10.74 -4.88
C PRO A 87 0.65 9.88 -5.66
N GLU A 88 0.50 9.89 -6.99
CA GLU A 88 1.36 9.18 -7.93
C GLU A 88 1.92 10.22 -8.90
N ILE A 89 3.25 10.30 -8.97
CA ILE A 89 3.97 11.21 -9.85
C ILE A 89 4.62 10.36 -10.93
N TYR A 90 4.06 10.39 -12.14
CA TYR A 90 4.55 9.58 -13.25
C TYR A 90 5.82 10.20 -13.82
N PHE A 91 6.81 9.36 -14.14
CA PHE A 91 8.07 9.83 -14.71
C PHE A 91 7.98 10.09 -16.20
N ASN A 92 7.19 9.28 -16.91
CA ASN A 92 7.11 9.29 -18.37
C ASN A 92 5.87 10.04 -18.89
N LYS A 93 5.07 10.56 -17.96
CA LYS A 93 3.86 11.34 -18.22
C LYS A 93 3.96 12.55 -17.32
N ASP A 94 3.87 13.77 -17.86
CA ASP A 94 3.81 15.02 -17.06
C ASP A 94 2.45 15.09 -16.33
N GLN A 95 2.22 14.12 -15.45
CA GLN A 95 0.94 13.82 -14.86
C GLN A 95 1.14 13.43 -13.39
N VAL A 96 0.33 14.06 -12.55
CA VAL A 96 0.13 13.65 -11.17
C VAL A 96 -1.30 13.13 -11.04
N SER A 97 -1.46 11.98 -10.41
CA SER A 97 -2.78 11.43 -10.05
C SER A 97 -2.87 11.19 -8.56
N LEU A 98 -4.10 11.12 -8.05
CA LEU A 98 -4.38 10.70 -6.69
C LEU A 98 -5.11 9.37 -6.73
N ARG A 99 -4.48 8.32 -6.20
CA ARG A 99 -5.08 7.00 -6.05
C ARG A 99 -5.71 6.86 -4.67
N ASN A 100 -6.86 6.19 -4.61
CA ASN A 100 -7.47 5.74 -3.37
C ASN A 100 -7.62 4.22 -3.40
N LEU A 101 -7.33 3.54 -2.30
CA LEU A 101 -7.58 2.11 -2.13
C LEU A 101 -8.36 1.86 -0.85
N PHE A 102 -9.27 0.90 -0.91
CA PHE A 102 -9.90 0.31 0.27
C PHE A 102 -9.64 -1.20 0.24
N GLY A 103 -9.47 -1.81 1.41
CA GLY A 103 -9.19 -3.23 1.47
C GLY A 103 -9.40 -3.84 2.84
N LEU A 104 -9.43 -5.17 2.83
CA LEU A 104 -9.34 -6.00 4.02
C LEU A 104 -7.92 -6.56 4.11
N ARG A 105 -7.33 -6.45 5.29
CA ARG A 105 -6.00 -6.99 5.56
C ARG A 105 -6.12 -8.10 6.59
N TYR A 106 -5.54 -9.24 6.24
CA TYR A 106 -5.29 -10.32 7.19
C TYR A 106 -3.80 -10.37 7.49
N THR A 107 -3.46 -10.39 8.78
CA THR A 107 -2.11 -10.61 9.29
C THR A 107 -2.02 -12.05 9.76
N PHE A 108 -1.19 -12.85 9.08
CA PHE A 108 -0.85 -14.19 9.55
C PHE A 108 -0.10 -14.09 10.89
N LEU A 109 -0.32 -15.09 11.75
CA LEU A 109 0.16 -15.18 13.13
C LEU A 109 1.60 -14.65 13.31
N LYS A 110 1.81 -13.99 14.46
CA LYS A 110 3.04 -13.31 14.86
C LYS A 110 4.21 -14.27 15.10
#